data_AF-A0A3A6PKY6-F1
#
_entry.id   AF-A0A3A6PKY6-F1
#
_cell.length_a   1.000
_cell.length_b   1.000
_cell.length_c   1.000
_cell.angle_alpha   90.00
_cell.angle_beta   90.00
_cell.angle_gamma   90.00
#
_symmetry.space_group_name_H-M   'P 1'
#
loop_
_entity.id
_entity.type
_entity.pdbx_description
1 polymer ?
#
loop_
_entity_poly.entity_id
_entity_poly.type
_entity_poly.pdbx_seq_one_letter_code
_entity_poly.pdbx_strand_id
1 'polypeptide(L)' 'MNNDNRAHLAPAPGLVVRDPETFAPLPPEGAPKPLNSYWRRRLRDGDVTQGQPPAAKPGRTPKAKEE' A
#
# COMPACT_ATOMS: atom_id res chain seq x y z
N MET A 1 -17.71 -11.94 -15.51
CA MET A 1 -17.63 -11.29 -14.19
C MET A 1 -16.28 -10.61 -14.08
N ASN A 2 -16.22 -9.31 -14.35
CA ASN A 2 -14.97 -8.55 -14.24
C ASN A 2 -14.77 -8.18 -12.77
N ASN A 3 -14.20 -9.10 -12.01
CA ASN A 3 -13.71 -8.83 -10.66
C ASN A 3 -12.37 -8.10 -10.79
N ASP A 4 -12.40 -6.84 -11.20
CA ASP A 4 -11.27 -5.91 -11.05
C ASP A 4 -11.09 -5.59 -9.57
N ASN A 5 -10.63 -6.60 -8.83
CA ASN A 5 -10.40 -6.58 -7.40
C ASN A 5 -9.04 -5.91 -7.15
N ARG A 6 -8.86 -4.66 -7.61
CA ARG A 6 -7.68 -3.84 -7.40
C ARG A 6 -8.08 -2.58 -6.63
N ALA A 7 -7.33 -2.26 -5.59
CA ALA A 7 -7.52 -1.04 -4.81
C ALA A 7 -6.22 -0.25 -4.74
N HIS A 8 -6.34 1.07 -4.62
CA HIS A 8 -5.20 1.92 -4.30
C HIS A 8 -4.92 1.81 -2.80
N LEU A 9 -3.76 1.26 -2.44
CA LEU A 9 -3.38 1.01 -1.06
C LEU A 9 -2.17 1.87 -0.71
N ALA A 10 -2.28 2.64 0.35
CA ALA A 10 -1.19 3.44 0.91
C ALA A 10 -0.81 2.92 2.30
N PRO A 11 0.48 2.82 2.63
CA PRO A 11 0.92 2.44 3.96
C PRO A 11 0.63 3.57 4.97
N ALA A 12 0.30 3.19 6.20
CA ALA A 12 0.16 4.14 7.29
C ALA A 12 1.51 4.81 7.62
N PRO A 13 1.47 6.07 8.11
CA PRO A 13 2.68 6.84 8.37
C PRO A 13 3.56 6.16 9.42
N GLY A 14 4.84 5.97 9.09
CA GLY A 14 5.80 5.29 9.96
C GLY A 14 5.82 3.76 9.85
N LEU A 15 4.97 3.17 8.98
CA LEU A 15 4.96 1.74 8.71
C LEU A 15 5.55 1.42 7.33
N VAL A 16 6.40 0.39 7.29
CA VAL A 16 6.98 -0.14 6.05
C VAL A 16 6.21 -1.40 5.68
N VAL A 17 5.24 -1.27 4.78
CA VAL A 17 4.51 -2.42 4.25
C VAL A 17 5.19 -2.90 2.97
N ARG A 18 5.65 -4.15 2.96
CA ARG A 18 6.26 -4.77 1.77
C ARG A 18 5.20 -5.56 1.00
N ASP A 19 5.25 -5.46 -0.32
CA ASP A 19 4.45 -6.29 -1.18
C ASP A 19 4.92 -7.76 -1.10
N PRO A 20 4.01 -8.74 -0.95
CA PRO A 20 4.40 -10.15 -0.80
C PRO A 20 4.89 -10.80 -2.11
N GLU A 21 4.58 -10.21 -3.28
CA GLU A 21 4.98 -10.74 -4.59
C GLU A 21 6.29 -10.12 -5.06
N THR A 22 6.42 -8.79 -4.96
CA THR A 22 7.63 -8.08 -5.44
C THR A 22 8.66 -7.85 -4.34
N PHE A 23 8.31 -8.11 -3.08
CA PHE A 23 9.12 -7.77 -1.89
C PHE A 23 9.50 -6.30 -1.78
N ALA A 24 8.95 -5.45 -2.65
CA ALA A 24 9.23 -4.03 -2.68
C ALA A 24 8.38 -3.31 -1.61
N PRO A 25 8.94 -2.31 -0.92
CA PRO A 25 8.16 -1.47 -0.02
C PRO A 25 7.10 -0.69 -0.80
N LEU A 26 5.92 -0.55 -0.22
CA LEU A 26 4.85 0.27 -0.80
C LEU A 26 5.27 1.74 -0.77
N PRO A 27 5.07 2.49 -1.87
CA PRO A 27 5.32 3.91 -1.86
C PRO A 27 4.35 4.62 -0.90
N PRO A 28 4.77 5.73 -0.27
CA PRO A 28 3.91 6.50 0.64
C PRO A 28 2.70 7.12 -0.09
N GLU A 29 2.79 7.33 -1.40
CA GLU A 29 1.68 7.80 -2.24
C GLU A 29 0.60 6.71 -2.47
N GLY A 30 0.93 5.47 -2.09
CA GLY A 30 0.13 4.30 -2.37
C GLY A 30 0.27 3.80 -3.79
N ALA A 31 -0.14 2.56 -4.03
CA ALA A 31 -0.06 1.91 -5.33
C ALA A 31 -1.33 1.09 -5.60
N PRO A 32 -1.72 0.92 -6.87
CA PRO A 32 -2.78 0.01 -7.23
C PRO A 32 -2.31 -1.42 -6.99
N LYS A 33 -2.96 -2.10 -6.04
CA LYS A 33 -2.64 -3.48 -5.65
C LYS A 33 -3.89 -4.36 -5.72
N PRO A 34 -3.74 -5.64 -6.08
CA PRO A 34 -4.85 -6.57 -6.05
C PRO A 34 -5.34 -6.74 -4.61
N LEU A 35 -6.64 -6.63 -4.38
CA LEU A 35 -7.32 -6.89 -3.11
C LEU A 35 -7.35 -8.40 -2.79
N ASN A 36 -6.17 -9.01 -2.70
CA ASN A 36 -6.00 -10.38 -2.25
C ASN A 36 -6.20 -10.47 -0.72
N SER A 37 -6.16 -11.69 -0.18
CA SER A 37 -6.33 -11.92 1.27
C SER A 37 -5.27 -11.21 2.13
N TYR A 38 -4.05 -11.03 1.61
CA TYR A 38 -2.98 -10.31 2.30
C TYR A 38 -3.31 -8.82 2.47
N TRP A 39 -3.68 -8.16 1.39
CA TRP A 39 -4.01 -6.72 1.40
C TRP A 39 -5.28 -6.43 2.19
N ARG A 40 -6.29 -7.30 2.10
CA ARG A 40 -7.49 -7.22 2.95
C ARG A 40 -7.16 -7.34 4.43
N ARG A 41 -6.20 -8.18 4.80
CA ARG A 41 -5.73 -8.29 6.18
C ARG A 41 -5.04 -7.00 6.62
N ARG A 42 -4.09 -6.48 5.83
CA ARG A 42 -3.42 -5.20 6.11
C ARG A 42 -4.38 -4.02 6.25
N LEU A 43 -5.48 -4.02 5.48
CA LEU A 43 -6.56 -3.04 5.62
C LEU A 43 -7.29 -3.16 6.96
N ARG A 44 -7.53 -4.39 7.44
CA ARG A 44 -8.18 -4.66 8.73
C ARG A 44 -7.27 -4.36 9.92
N ASP A 45 -5.98 -4.66 9.79
CA ASP A 45 -4.95 -4.32 10.78
C ASP A 45 -4.67 -2.80 10.84
N GLY A 46 -5.06 -2.05 9.81
CA GLY A 46 -4.83 -0.59 9.71
C GLY A 46 -3.41 -0.22 9.27
N ASP A 47 -2.61 -1.21 8.86
CA ASP A 47 -1.28 -1.00 8.29
C ASP A 47 -1.30 -0.31 6.93
N VAL A 48 -2.37 -0.54 6.17
CA VAL A 48 -2.64 0.17 4.93
C VAL A 48 -4.05 0.71 4.95
N THR A 49 -4.27 1.79 4.22
CA THR A 49 -5.59 2.38 4.02
C THR A 49 -5.99 2.30 2.55
N GLN A 50 -7.28 2.03 2.33
CA GLN A 50 -7.87 2.07 1.00
C GLN A 50 -8.21 3.53 0.69
N GLY A 51 -7.43 4.14 -0.20
CA GLY A 51 -7.63 5.52 -0.62
C GLY A 51 -8.23 5.59 -2.04
N GLN A 52 -9.10 6.58 -2.27
CA GLN A 52 -9.27 7.12 -3.63
C GLN A 52 -7.93 7.75 -4.01
N PRO A 53 -7.37 7.57 -5.24
CA PRO A 53 -6.12 8.22 -5.64
C PRO A 53 -6.20 9.72 -5.29
N PRO A 54 -5.47 10.20 -4.27
CA PRO A 54 -5.59 11.58 -3.88
C PRO A 54 -4.71 12.38 -4.84
N ALA A 55 -5.31 13.38 -5.49
CA ALA A 55 -4.53 14.47 -6.05
C ALA A 55 -3.66 15.04 -4.93
N ALA A 56 -2.37 14.69 -4.97
CA ALA A 56 -1.24 15.21 -4.21
C ALA A 56 -1.58 15.92 -2.88
N LYS A 57 -1.33 15.26 -1.73
CA LYS A 57 -0.65 15.92 -0.59
C LYS A 57 0.33 14.99 0.13
N PRO A 58 1.51 15.52 0.51
CA PRO A 58 2.75 14.76 0.62
C PRO A 58 3.02 14.38 2.08
N GLY A 59 3.59 13.19 2.30
CA GLY A 59 3.71 12.65 3.64
C GLY A 59 4.85 11.66 3.88
N ARG A 60 6.06 12.01 3.42
CA ARG A 60 7.36 11.64 4.05
C ARG A 60 7.92 10.23 3.79
N THR A 61 8.72 10.10 2.73
CA THR A 61 9.82 9.11 2.60
C THR A 61 10.87 9.35 3.71
N PRO A 62 11.65 8.34 4.16
CA PRO A 62 12.72 7.83 3.29
C PRO A 62 13.00 6.31 3.36
N LYS A 63 13.56 5.82 2.24
CA LYS A 63 14.63 4.82 2.13
C LYS A 63 14.38 3.41 2.68
N ALA A 64 14.19 2.49 1.72
CA ALA A 64 15.00 1.29 1.70
C ALA A 64 16.49 1.67 1.82
N LYS A 65 17.11 1.23 2.91
CA LYS A 65 18.56 1.02 3.07
C LYS A 65 18.74 -0.22 3.93
N GLU A 66 18.98 -1.32 3.25
CA GLU A 66 19.79 -2.47 3.65
C GLU A 66 20.66 -2.61 2.39
N GLU A 67 21.96 -2.34 2.35
CA GLU A 67 23.08 -2.32 3.29
C GLU A 67 24.10 -1.28 2.77
#